data_AF-A0A0C3N5T1-F1
#
_entry.id   AF-A0A0C3N5T1-F1
#
_cell.length_a   1.000
_cell.length_b   1.000
_cell.length_c   1.000
_cell.angle_alpha   90.00
_cell.angle_beta   90.00
_cell.angle_gamma   90.00
#
_symmetry.space_group_name_H-M   'P 1'
#
loop_
_entity.id
_entity.type
_entity.pdbx_description
1 polymer ?
#
loop_
_entity_poly.entity_id
_entity_poly.type
_entity_poly.pdbx_seq_one_letter_code
_entity_poly.pdbx_strand_id
1 'polypeptide(L)' 'MHTTWLKNCLSTRHLGTKTPYKMLYQRPPNLSRIPVWGCHVKVHDTSGSKLDIHWVGFDPESDGHCIYWPDT' A
#
# COMPACT_ATOMS: atom_id res chain seq x y z
N MET A 1 -10.83 1.54 5.31
CA MET A 1 -10.80 0.12 4.85
C MET A 1 -9.40 -0.48 4.74
N HIS A 2 -8.36 0.30 4.41
CA HIS A 2 -7.01 -0.21 4.13
C HIS A 2 -6.38 -1.02 5.29
N THR A 3 -6.55 -0.58 6.54
CA THR A 3 -6.05 -1.28 7.73
C THR A 3 -6.67 -2.67 7.93
N THR A 4 -7.95 -2.84 7.62
CA THR A 4 -8.65 -4.14 7.67
C THR A 4 -8.11 -5.08 6.60
N TRP A 5 -7.89 -4.57 5.38
CA TRP A 5 -7.31 -5.35 4.29
C TRP A 5 -5.89 -5.81 4.63
N LEU A 6 -5.05 -4.91 5.17
CA LEU A 6 -3.71 -5.24 5.66
C LEU A 6 -3.74 -6.32 6.74
N LYS A 7 -4.62 -6.20 7.74
CA LYS A 7 -4.79 -7.23 8.78
C LYS A 7 -5.16 -8.60 8.20
N ASN A 8 -5.98 -8.63 7.16
CA ASN A 8 -6.34 -9.88 6.48
C ASN A 8 -5.18 -10.47 5.65
N CYS A 9 -4.27 -9.62 5.18
CA CYS A 9 -3.11 -10.02 4.38
C CYS A 9 -1.85 -10.34 5.21
N LEU A 10 -1.82 -9.98 6.50
CA LEU A 10 -0.69 -10.25 7.41
C LEU A 10 -0.91 -11.53 8.22
N SER A 11 0.19 -12.13 8.66
CA SER A 11 0.16 -13.27 9.58
C SER A 11 -0.35 -12.83 10.94
N THR A 12 -1.21 -13.62 11.57
CA THR A 12 -1.68 -13.38 12.94
C THR A 12 -1.20 -14.52 13.84
N ARG A 13 -0.91 -14.21 15.12
CA ARG A 13 -0.40 -15.19 16.09
C ARG A 13 -1.25 -16.46 16.16
N HIS A 14 -2.57 -16.30 16.04
CA HIS A 14 -3.53 -17.40 16.13
C HIS A 14 -3.49 -18.34 14.92
N LEU A 15 -3.06 -17.85 13.75
CA LEU A 15 -3.01 -18.61 12.50
C LEU A 15 -1.58 -19.05 12.12
N GLY A 16 -0.59 -18.78 12.99
CA GLY A 16 0.81 -19.10 12.75
C GLY A 16 1.35 -18.42 11.50
N THR A 17 1.82 -19.21 10.52
CA THR A 17 2.37 -18.72 9.24
C THR A 17 1.31 -18.42 8.18
N LYS A 18 0.02 -18.65 8.47
CA LYS A 18 -1.08 -18.40 7.53
C LYS A 18 -1.73 -17.05 7.80
N THR A 19 -2.19 -16.41 6.73
CA THR A 19 -2.95 -15.14 6.79
C THR A 19 -4.44 -15.44 6.75
N PRO A 20 -5.31 -14.62 7.34
CA PRO A 20 -6.76 -14.77 7.21
C PRO A 20 -7.23 -14.87 5.75
N TYR A 21 -6.65 -14.05 4.86
CA TYR A 21 -6.91 -14.11 3.42
C TYR A 21 -6.59 -15.49 2.83
N LYS A 22 -5.42 -16.04 3.18
CA LYS A 22 -5.00 -17.37 2.68
C LYS A 22 -5.88 -18.49 3.21
N MET A 23 -6.40 -18.36 4.43
CA MET A 23 -7.34 -19.33 5.01
C MET A 23 -8.68 -19.33 4.27
N LEU A 24 -9.18 -18.15 3.90
CA LEU A 24 -10.46 -18.00 3.21
C LEU A 24 -10.38 -18.40 1.73
N TYR A 25 -9.37 -17.92 1.01
CA TYR A 25 -9.28 -18.09 -0.45
C TYR A 25 -8.35 -19.22 -0.88
N GLN A 26 -7.69 -19.90 0.07
CA GLN A 26 -6.72 -20.98 -0.17
C GLN A 26 -5.54 -20.59 -1.08
N ARG A 27 -5.34 -19.28 -1.28
CA ARG A 27 -4.25 -18.69 -2.08
C ARG A 27 -3.69 -17.46 -1.37
N PRO A 28 -2.41 -17.12 -1.56
CA PRO A 28 -1.84 -15.91 -0.98
C PRO A 28 -2.52 -14.65 -1.55
N PRO A 29 -2.60 -13.56 -0.76
CA PRO A 29 -3.05 -12.27 -1.29
C PRO A 29 -2.07 -11.76 -2.34
N ASN A 30 -2.59 -11.13 -3.39
CA ASN A 30 -1.74 -10.47 -4.39
C ASN A 30 -1.29 -9.10 -3.85
N LEU A 31 -0.04 -9.02 -3.39
CA LEU A 31 0.57 -7.79 -2.88
C LEU A 31 1.38 -7.02 -3.93
N SER A 32 1.43 -7.48 -5.19
CA SER A 32 2.26 -6.88 -6.24
C SER A 32 1.94 -5.42 -6.55
N ARG A 33 0.74 -4.95 -6.18
CA ARG A 33 0.28 -3.58 -6.39
C ARG A 33 0.57 -2.65 -5.22
N ILE A 34 1.22 -3.13 -4.17
CA ILE A 34 1.57 -2.31 -3.00
C ILE A 34 3.01 -1.85 -3.16
N PRO A 35 3.23 -0.53 -3.35
CA PRO A 35 4.57 0.03 -3.32
C PRO A 35 5.22 -0.18 -1.94
N VAL A 36 6.54 -0.22 -1.91
CA VAL A 36 7.27 -0.23 -0.63
C VAL A 36 7.07 1.14 0.04
N TRP A 37 6.81 1.15 1.35
CA TRP A 37 6.70 2.39 2.11
C TRP A 37 7.96 3.25 1.92
N GLY A 38 7.77 4.52 1.59
CA GLY A 38 8.85 5.47 1.31
C GLY A 38 9.54 5.26 -0.04
N CYS A 39 9.02 4.43 -0.95
CA CYS A 39 9.64 4.32 -2.27
C CYS A 39 9.40 5.58 -3.10
N HIS A 40 10.37 5.92 -3.96
CA HIS A 40 10.18 6.95 -4.98
C HIS A 40 9.04 6.57 -5.92
N VAL A 41 8.12 7.50 -6.13
CA VAL A 41 7.05 7.38 -7.12
C VAL A 41 7.10 8.54 -8.10
N LYS A 42 6.61 8.28 -9.33
CA LYS A 42 6.45 9.31 -10.35
C LYS A 42 4.97 9.69 -10.40
N VAL A 43 4.68 10.94 -10.13
CA VAL A 43 3.34 11.51 -10.32
C VAL A 43 3.36 12.28 -11.62
N HIS A 44 2.32 12.09 -12.44
CA HIS A 44 2.15 12.88 -13.64
C HIS A 44 1.59 14.25 -13.24
N ASP A 45 2.43 15.27 -13.29
CA ASP A 45 2.03 16.67 -13.10
C ASP A 45 2.27 17.45 -14.40
N THR A 46 1.40 18.41 -14.71
CA THR A 46 1.47 19.23 -15.92
C THR A 46 2.64 20.22 -15.91
N SER A 47 3.27 20.45 -14.76
CA SER A 47 4.45 21.33 -14.64
C SER A 47 5.73 20.75 -15.25
N GLY A 48 5.79 19.44 -15.52
CA GLY A 48 6.95 18.78 -16.14
C GLY A 48 8.22 18.74 -15.29
N SER A 49 8.15 19.14 -14.02
CA SER A 49 9.30 19.10 -13.11
C SER A 49 9.56 17.68 -12.58
N LYS A 50 10.83 17.29 -12.48
CA LYS A 50 11.22 16.00 -11.90
C LYS A 50 11.15 16.13 -10.38
N LEU A 51 10.10 15.56 -9.80
CA LEU A 51 9.79 15.72 -8.37
C LEU A 51 10.30 14.53 -7.56
N ASP A 52 10.80 14.83 -6.36
CA ASP A 52 11.19 13.84 -5.35
C ASP A 52 9.98 13.53 -4.45
N ILE A 53 9.25 12.47 -4.80
CA ILE A 53 7.97 12.11 -4.16
C ILE A 53 8.08 10.70 -3.58
N HIS A 54 7.67 10.57 -2.32
CA HIS A 54 7.73 9.31 -1.59
C HIS A 54 6.33 8.73 -1.35
N TRP A 55 6.12 7.45 -1.65
CA TRP A 55 4.84 6.79 -1.38
C TRP A 55 4.65 6.52 0.12
N VAL A 56 3.52 6.92 0.67
CA VAL A 56 3.20 6.75 2.10
C VAL A 56 2.13 5.67 2.32
N GLY A 57 1.16 5.58 1.42
CA GLY A 57 0.04 4.67 1.63
C GLY A 57 -1.10 4.83 0.63
N PHE A 58 -2.24 4.24 0.97
CA PHE A 58 -3.52 4.50 0.33
C PHE A 58 -4.30 5.53 1.13
N ASP A 59 -5.03 6.36 0.42
CA ASP A 59 -5.95 7.32 1.01
C ASP A 59 -7.15 6.59 1.65
N PRO A 60 -7.58 6.96 2.87
CA PRO A 60 -8.68 6.29 3.54
C PRO A 60 -10.08 6.69 3.01
N GLU A 61 -10.19 7.82 2.32
CA GLU A 61 -11.45 8.44 1.87
C GLU A 61 -11.65 8.35 0.34
N SER A 62 -10.62 7.96 -0.40
CA SER A 62 -10.63 7.83 -1.86
C SER A 62 -9.87 6.58 -2.34
N ASP A 63 -10.03 6.24 -3.62
CA ASP A 63 -9.21 5.22 -4.29
C ASP A 63 -7.79 5.73 -4.64
N GLY A 64 -7.39 6.87 -4.07
CA GLY A 64 -6.10 7.52 -4.29
C GLY A 64 -4.95 6.95 -3.45
N HIS A 65 -3.74 7.40 -3.78
CA HIS A 65 -2.54 7.11 -3.01
C HIS A 65 -2.10 8.35 -2.22
N CYS A 66 -1.65 8.16 -0.98
CA CYS A 66 -0.99 9.20 -0.22
C CYS A 66 0.49 9.27 -0.58
N ILE A 67 0.95 10.47 -0.91
CA ILE A 67 2.33 10.78 -1.26
C ILE A 67 2.87 11.85 -0.31
N TYR A 68 4.13 11.72 0.10
CA TYR A 68 4.84 12.74 0.87
C TYR A 68 5.67 13.60 -0.08
N TRP A 69 5.60 14.91 0.15
CA TRP A 69 6.25 15.95 -0.64
C TRP A 69 7.14 16.79 0.29
N PRO A 70 8.47 16.59 0.26
CA PRO A 70 9.38 17.31 1.16
C PRO A 70 9.60 18.77 0.76
N ASP A 71 9.46 19.13 -0.53
CA ASP A 71 9.72 20.47 -1.06
C ASP A 71 8.52 21.44 -0.97
N THR A 72 7.68 21.30 0.07
CA THR A 72 6.60 22.25 0.39
C THR A 72 6.76 22.82 1.78
#